data_AF-A0A080WL32-F1
#
_entry.id   AF-A0A080WL32-F1
#
_cell.length_a   1.000
_cell.length_b   1.000
_cell.length_c   1.000
_cell.angle_alpha   90.00
_cell.angle_beta   90.00
_cell.angle_gamma   90.00
#
_symmetry.space_group_name_H-M   'P 1'
#
loop_
_entity.id
_entity.type
_entity.pdbx_description
1 polymer ?
#
loop_
_entity_poly.entity_id
_entity_poly.type
_entity_poly.pdbx_seq_one_letter_code
_entity_poly.pdbx_strand_id
1 'polypeptide(L)'
;MSDWGSHGDGHPDNTRTPLIVWGSGVAKPRTAKSGKAPGHEDGFSSDWQLDHIYRHDVAQADIASLMAYLAGLEFPVNSVGELLLSFLGATDEQKAKALLVNAREIWEMYRIKEREKMAEVLHYKPYPGFAETRIENRLASIEGLIQEQDYTAAIQQSDDTLRLLCKSDWLLLQFLSRGRVCIL
;
A
#
# COMPACT_ATOMS: atom_id res chain seq x y z
N MET A 1 9.15 10.15 19.65
CA MET A 1 9.92 11.32 20.10
C MET A 1 11.00 10.76 21.02
N SER A 2 12.28 10.95 20.71
CA SER A 2 13.33 10.42 21.58
C SER A 2 13.36 11.18 22.91
N ASP A 3 13.93 10.59 23.95
CA ASP A 3 14.05 11.20 25.29
C ASP A 3 14.82 12.54 25.30
N TRP A 4 15.44 12.90 24.18
CA TRP A 4 16.18 14.14 23.96
C TRP A 4 15.37 15.22 23.21
N GLY A 5 14.10 14.96 22.90
CA GLY A 5 13.26 15.88 22.13
C GLY A 5 13.59 15.96 20.64
N SER A 6 14.38 15.01 20.11
CA SER A 6 14.67 14.92 18.67
C SER A 6 13.48 14.28 17.92
N HIS A 7 13.21 14.79 16.73
CA HIS A 7 12.25 14.25 15.78
C HIS A 7 12.77 14.39 14.35
N GLY A 8 12.20 13.62 13.41
CA GLY A 8 12.56 13.70 11.98
C GLY A 8 13.84 12.96 11.60
N ASP A 9 14.48 12.27 12.56
CA ASP A 9 15.41 11.20 12.24
C ASP A 9 14.62 9.91 11.89
N GLY A 10 15.24 8.99 11.15
CA GLY A 10 14.61 7.73 10.77
C GLY A 10 14.45 6.74 11.93
N HIS A 11 14.59 7.17 13.19
CA HIS A 11 14.53 6.28 14.34
C HIS A 11 13.11 5.71 14.51
N PRO A 12 12.95 4.42 14.85
CA PRO A 12 11.63 3.81 15.11
C PRO A 12 10.75 4.59 16.07
N ASP A 13 11.31 5.10 17.16
CA ASP A 13 10.56 5.90 18.16
C ASP A 13 10.04 7.23 17.61
N ASN A 14 10.57 7.68 16.47
CA ASN A 14 10.22 8.94 15.82
C ASN A 14 9.39 8.73 14.54
N THR A 15 9.20 7.48 14.11
CA THR A 15 8.51 7.13 12.85
C THR A 15 7.31 6.19 13.07
N ARG A 16 7.30 5.40 14.15
CA ARG A 16 6.18 4.54 14.52
C ARG A 16 5.12 5.34 15.24
N THR A 17 3.90 5.28 14.75
CA THR A 17 2.73 5.91 15.36
C THR A 17 1.62 4.86 15.48
N PRO A 18 0.98 4.71 16.65
CA PRO A 18 -0.17 3.82 16.78
C PRO A 18 -1.30 4.24 15.84
N LEU A 19 -1.90 3.27 15.14
CA LEU A 19 -3.08 3.45 14.30
C LEU A 19 -4.25 2.65 14.88
N ILE A 20 -5.38 3.31 15.12
CA ILE A 20 -6.63 2.68 15.56
C ILE A 20 -7.70 3.00 14.53
N VAL A 21 -8.41 1.97 14.07
CA VAL A 21 -9.46 2.10 13.05
C VAL A 21 -10.74 1.46 13.62
N TRP A 22 -11.87 2.14 13.47
CA TRP A 22 -13.17 1.66 13.95
C TRP A 22 -14.29 2.13 13.01
N GLY A 23 -15.41 1.42 13.01
CA GLY A 23 -16.57 1.73 12.17
C GLY A 23 -17.22 0.48 11.60
N SER A 24 -18.36 0.64 10.93
CA SER A 24 -19.14 -0.47 10.38
C SER A 24 -18.48 -1.19 9.21
N GLY A 25 -17.63 -0.50 8.44
CA GLY A 25 -16.86 -1.07 7.32
C GLY A 25 -15.52 -1.70 7.73
N VAL A 26 -15.18 -1.65 9.02
CA VAL A 26 -13.87 -2.09 9.54
C VAL A 26 -13.98 -3.52 10.06
N ALA A 27 -12.97 -4.34 9.79
CA ALA A 27 -12.89 -5.69 10.29
C ALA A 27 -12.86 -5.70 11.83
N LYS A 28 -13.55 -6.68 12.44
CA LYS A 28 -13.47 -6.86 13.89
C LYS A 28 -12.06 -7.30 14.29
N PRO A 29 -11.56 -6.90 15.47
CA PRO A 29 -10.27 -7.34 15.96
C PRO A 29 -10.19 -8.87 16.02
N ARG A 30 -9.10 -9.43 15.51
CA ARG A 30 -8.79 -10.85 15.67
C ARG A 30 -8.05 -11.03 16.99
N THR A 31 -8.52 -11.95 17.82
CA THR A 31 -7.89 -12.27 19.11
C THR A 31 -7.27 -13.66 19.10
N ALA A 32 -6.13 -13.81 19.75
CA ALA A 32 -5.53 -15.12 19.98
C ALA A 32 -6.39 -15.91 20.99
N LYS A 33 -6.58 -17.21 20.75
CA LYS A 33 -7.29 -18.09 21.69
C LYS A 33 -6.49 -18.39 22.95
N SER A 34 -5.17 -18.31 22.86
CA SER A 34 -4.23 -18.56 23.96
C SER A 34 -2.91 -17.86 23.67
N GLY A 35 -2.29 -17.28 24.70
CA GLY A 35 -0.99 -16.64 24.59
C GLY A 35 -1.03 -15.28 23.91
N LYS A 36 0.14 -14.78 23.52
CA LYS A 36 0.29 -13.51 22.79
C LYS A 36 -0.08 -13.71 21.32
N ALA A 37 -0.82 -12.75 20.78
CA ALA A 37 -1.09 -12.67 19.36
C ALA A 37 0.19 -12.27 18.58
N PRO A 38 0.27 -12.59 17.28
CA PRO A 38 1.39 -12.18 16.44
C PRO A 38 1.52 -10.66 16.31
N GLY A 39 2.76 -10.22 16.05
CA GLY A 39 3.07 -8.81 15.84
C GLY A 39 3.41 -8.07 17.13
N HIS A 40 3.72 -8.76 18.22
CA HIS A 40 4.12 -8.15 19.50
C HIS A 40 5.54 -8.58 19.93
N GLU A 41 6.27 -9.28 19.06
CA GLU A 41 7.56 -9.90 19.36
C GLU A 41 8.67 -8.86 19.61
N ASP A 42 8.50 -7.64 19.09
CA ASP A 42 9.45 -6.54 19.23
C ASP A 42 9.35 -5.80 20.58
N GLY A 43 8.36 -6.12 21.42
CA GLY A 43 8.14 -5.50 22.72
C GLY A 43 7.65 -4.06 22.69
N PHE A 44 7.50 -3.45 21.51
CA PHE A 44 7.15 -2.02 21.35
C PHE A 44 5.80 -1.66 21.98
N SER A 45 4.86 -2.59 21.95
CA SER A 45 3.49 -2.41 22.46
C SER A 45 3.24 -3.21 23.75
N SER A 46 4.29 -3.53 24.51
CA SER A 46 4.19 -4.42 25.68
C SER A 46 3.38 -3.82 26.84
N ASP A 47 3.32 -2.49 26.92
CA ASP A 47 2.60 -1.71 27.94
C ASP A 47 1.18 -1.34 27.54
N TRP A 48 0.77 -1.59 26.28
CA TRP A 48 -0.55 -1.22 25.77
C TRP A 48 -1.68 -2.12 26.28
N GLN A 49 -1.35 -3.28 26.87
CA GLN A 49 -2.32 -4.29 27.33
C GLN A 49 -3.20 -4.85 26.20
N LEU A 50 -2.69 -4.86 24.96
CA LEU A 50 -3.37 -5.34 23.76
C LEU A 50 -2.71 -6.58 23.13
N ASP A 51 -1.79 -7.24 23.84
CA ASP A 51 -1.00 -8.37 23.34
C ASP A 51 -1.81 -9.63 23.00
N HIS A 52 -3.09 -9.66 23.34
CA HIS A 52 -4.06 -10.70 22.98
C HIS A 52 -4.78 -10.44 21.64
N ILE A 53 -4.59 -9.25 21.04
CA ILE A 53 -5.17 -8.83 19.76
C ILE A 53 -4.07 -8.86 18.69
N TYR A 54 -4.38 -9.32 17.48
CA TYR A 54 -3.39 -9.32 16.39
C TYR A 54 -2.97 -7.88 16.05
N ARG A 55 -1.66 -7.60 16.09
CA ARG A 55 -1.10 -6.33 15.60
C ARG A 55 -0.88 -6.41 14.10
N HIS A 56 -1.40 -5.42 13.38
CA HIS A 56 -1.15 -5.23 11.96
C HIS A 56 -0.30 -3.98 11.78
N ASP A 57 0.96 -4.16 11.40
CA ASP A 57 1.85 -3.06 11.05
C ASP A 57 1.52 -2.57 9.64
N VAL A 58 1.52 -1.25 9.47
CA VAL A 58 1.03 -0.55 8.27
C VAL A 58 2.06 0.48 7.84
N ALA A 59 2.32 0.62 6.53
CA ALA A 59 3.13 1.72 6.05
C ALA A 59 2.31 3.02 6.02
N GLN A 60 2.95 4.15 6.33
CA GLN A 60 2.26 5.45 6.36
C GLN A 60 1.56 5.80 5.04
N ALA A 61 2.12 5.34 3.90
CA ALA A 61 1.55 5.54 2.57
C ALA A 61 0.19 4.84 2.37
N ASP A 62 -0.05 3.74 3.08
CA ASP A 62 -1.26 2.90 2.90
C ASP A 62 -2.50 3.49 3.59
N ILE A 63 -2.31 4.41 4.53
CA ILE A 63 -3.39 5.03 5.32
C ILE A 63 -4.36 5.77 4.41
N ALA A 64 -3.86 6.49 3.40
CA ALA A 64 -4.68 7.24 2.48
C ALA A 64 -5.63 6.32 1.67
N SER A 65 -5.11 5.18 1.21
CA SER A 65 -5.90 4.17 0.49
C SER A 65 -6.96 3.54 1.39
N LEU A 66 -6.62 3.23 2.64
CA LEU A 66 -7.60 2.72 3.62
C LEU A 66 -8.71 3.73 3.91
N MET A 67 -8.37 5.00 4.14
CA MET A 67 -9.35 6.05 4.42
C MET A 67 -10.29 6.30 3.24
N ALA A 68 -9.77 6.36 2.02
CA ALA A 68 -10.58 6.55 0.82
C ALA A 68 -11.60 5.43 0.65
N TYR A 69 -11.16 4.16 0.80
CA TYR A 69 -12.05 3.02 0.72
C TYR A 69 -13.16 3.06 1.79
N LEU A 70 -12.81 3.29 3.06
CA LEU A 70 -13.78 3.33 4.16
C LEU A 70 -14.78 4.49 4.04
N ALA A 71 -14.36 5.60 3.45
CA ALA A 71 -15.21 6.76 3.19
C ALA A 71 -16.05 6.63 1.90
N GLY A 72 -15.84 5.57 1.11
CA GLY A 72 -16.51 5.39 -0.19
C GLY A 72 -16.08 6.43 -1.23
N LEU A 73 -14.83 6.88 -1.16
CA LEU A 73 -14.23 7.86 -2.07
C LEU A 73 -13.34 7.15 -3.11
N GLU A 74 -13.07 7.86 -4.21
CA GLU A 74 -12.02 7.48 -5.15
C GLU A 74 -10.64 7.49 -4.46
N PHE A 75 -9.73 6.63 -4.91
CA PHE A 75 -8.38 6.62 -4.35
C PHE A 75 -7.66 7.94 -4.69
N PRO A 76 -6.85 8.49 -3.76
CA PRO A 76 -6.17 9.74 -4.02
C PRO A 76 -5.14 9.58 -5.15
N VAL A 77 -5.13 10.51 -6.10
CA VAL A 77 -4.19 10.51 -7.25
C VAL A 77 -2.71 10.57 -6.86
N ASN A 78 -2.36 10.97 -5.64
CA ASN A 78 -0.97 10.94 -5.15
C ASN A 78 -0.73 9.83 -4.14
N SER A 79 -1.65 8.86 -4.04
CA SER A 79 -1.47 7.69 -3.18
C SER A 79 -0.58 6.67 -3.89
N VAL A 80 0.44 6.21 -3.17
CA VAL A 80 1.27 5.06 -3.56
C VAL A 80 1.01 3.87 -2.63
N GLY A 81 -0.05 3.96 -1.82
CA GLY A 81 -0.36 3.02 -0.77
C GLY A 81 -1.21 1.85 -1.23
N GLU A 82 -0.93 0.68 -0.67
CA GLU A 82 -1.67 -0.55 -0.88
C GLU A 82 -2.92 -0.56 0.01
N LEU A 83 -4.06 -1.04 -0.51
CA LEU A 83 -5.27 -1.18 0.29
C LEU A 83 -5.13 -2.34 1.30
N LEU A 84 -5.23 -2.02 2.59
CA LEU A 84 -4.99 -2.97 3.68
C LEU A 84 -6.21 -3.86 3.96
N LEU A 85 -6.29 -5.01 3.29
CA LEU A 85 -7.42 -5.93 3.41
C LEU A 85 -7.71 -6.44 4.83
N SER A 86 -6.68 -6.51 5.69
CA SER A 86 -6.83 -6.95 7.09
C SER A 86 -7.74 -6.03 7.91
N PHE A 87 -7.89 -4.78 7.50
CA PHE A 87 -8.75 -3.79 8.16
C PHE A 87 -10.16 -3.75 7.60
N LEU A 88 -10.47 -4.48 6.52
CA LEU A 88 -11.75 -4.37 5.82
C LEU A 88 -12.76 -5.43 6.28
N GLY A 89 -13.90 -4.97 6.79
CA GLY A 89 -15.06 -5.78 7.12
C GLY A 89 -15.90 -6.11 5.88
N ALA A 90 -15.25 -6.59 4.82
CA ALA A 90 -15.83 -6.76 3.48
C ALA A 90 -15.76 -8.23 3.01
N THR A 91 -16.63 -8.59 2.07
CA THR A 91 -16.58 -9.90 1.39
C THR A 91 -15.36 -10.01 0.48
N ASP A 92 -14.96 -11.23 0.12
CA ASP A 92 -13.81 -11.43 -0.78
C ASP A 92 -14.05 -10.83 -2.17
N GLU A 93 -15.30 -10.84 -2.66
CA GLU A 93 -15.68 -10.12 -3.89
C GLU A 93 -15.40 -8.61 -3.78
N GLN A 94 -15.84 -7.99 -2.68
CA GLN A 94 -15.64 -6.55 -2.46
C GLN A 94 -14.15 -6.22 -2.33
N LYS A 95 -13.39 -7.08 -1.64
CA LYS A 95 -11.93 -6.94 -1.50
C LYS A 95 -11.21 -7.07 -2.84
N ALA A 96 -11.55 -8.09 -3.64
CA ALA A 96 -10.97 -8.30 -4.96
C ALA A 96 -11.22 -7.10 -5.89
N LYS A 97 -12.46 -6.61 -5.94
CA LYS A 97 -12.82 -5.42 -6.71
C LYS A 97 -12.07 -4.18 -6.23
N ALA A 98 -11.97 -3.98 -4.92
CA ALA A 98 -11.28 -2.84 -4.34
C ALA A 98 -9.77 -2.85 -4.65
N LEU A 99 -9.12 -4.01 -4.56
CA LEU A 99 -7.71 -4.16 -4.93
C LEU A 99 -7.48 -3.93 -6.43
N LEU A 100 -8.36 -4.44 -7.30
CA LEU A 100 -8.26 -4.18 -8.73
C LEU A 100 -8.33 -2.68 -9.04
N VAL A 101 -9.23 -1.95 -8.38
CA VAL A 101 -9.31 -0.48 -8.53
C VAL A 101 -8.04 0.18 -8.00
N ASN A 102 -7.56 -0.19 -6.81
CA ASN A 102 -6.31 0.36 -6.25
C ASN A 102 -5.11 0.09 -7.18
N ALA A 103 -5.01 -1.10 -7.78
CA ALA A 103 -3.95 -1.44 -8.73
C ALA A 103 -4.04 -0.64 -10.02
N ARG A 104 -5.25 -0.41 -10.56
CA ARG A 104 -5.48 0.43 -11.75
C ARG A 104 -5.05 1.88 -11.48
N GLU A 105 -5.39 2.43 -10.32
CA GLU A 105 -5.04 3.79 -9.94
C GLU A 105 -3.52 3.99 -9.86
N ILE A 106 -2.81 3.10 -9.15
CA ILE A 106 -1.34 3.16 -9.07
C ILE A 106 -0.71 2.98 -10.46
N TRP A 107 -1.27 2.12 -11.30
CA TRP A 107 -0.79 1.93 -12.67
C TRP A 107 -0.94 3.19 -13.53
N GLU A 108 -2.12 3.83 -13.53
CA GLU A 108 -2.33 5.06 -14.29
C GLU A 108 -1.43 6.19 -13.80
N MET A 109 -1.21 6.28 -12.48
CA MET A 109 -0.25 7.24 -11.92
C MET A 109 1.17 7.00 -12.39
N TYR A 110 1.62 5.74 -12.44
CA TYR A 110 2.91 5.40 -13.01
C TYR A 110 2.99 5.85 -14.48
N ARG A 111 1.99 5.55 -15.31
CA ARG A 111 1.97 5.91 -16.74
C ARG A 111 2.01 7.41 -16.99
N ILE A 112 1.34 8.19 -16.15
CA ILE A 112 1.37 9.66 -16.23
C ILE A 112 2.78 10.15 -15.90
N LYS A 113 3.34 9.75 -14.76
CA LYS A 113 4.68 10.16 -14.33
C LYS A 113 5.77 9.71 -15.30
N GLU A 114 5.65 8.53 -15.89
CA GLU A 114 6.58 8.02 -16.90
C GLU A 114 6.57 8.89 -18.16
N ARG A 115 5.38 9.25 -18.67
CA ARG A 115 5.25 10.14 -19.83
C ARG A 115 5.81 11.53 -19.57
N GLU A 116 5.53 12.10 -18.41
CA GLU A 116 6.11 13.38 -17.99
C GLU A 116 7.64 13.28 -17.97
N LYS A 117 8.19 12.21 -17.38
CA LYS A 117 9.63 11.99 -17.31
C LYS A 117 10.26 11.86 -18.69
N MET A 118 9.62 11.12 -19.60
CA MET A 118 10.07 10.96 -20.99
C MET A 118 10.14 12.29 -21.74
N ALA A 119 9.22 13.22 -21.46
CA ALA A 119 9.21 14.54 -22.08
C ALA A 119 10.34 15.45 -21.57
N GLU A 120 10.83 15.23 -20.34
CA GLU A 120 11.86 16.06 -19.72
C GLU A 120 13.31 15.57 -19.97
N VAL A 121 13.52 14.28 -20.24
CA VAL A 121 14.86 13.69 -20.35
C VAL A 121 15.23 13.32 -21.78
N LEU A 122 16.46 13.65 -22.20
CA LEU A 122 16.97 13.35 -23.54
C LEU A 122 17.05 11.84 -23.85
N HIS A 123 17.36 11.02 -22.84
CA HIS A 123 17.50 9.57 -22.96
C HIS A 123 16.74 8.87 -21.85
N TYR A 124 15.46 8.63 -22.08
CA TYR A 124 14.66 7.83 -21.16
C TYR A 124 15.03 6.35 -21.25
N LYS A 125 15.14 5.69 -20.10
CA LYS A 125 15.29 4.24 -20.01
C LYS A 125 14.13 3.69 -19.19
N PRO A 126 13.23 2.87 -19.78
CA PRO A 126 12.14 2.29 -19.05
C PRO A 126 12.66 1.35 -17.97
N TYR A 127 11.91 1.24 -16.88
CA TYR A 127 12.26 0.30 -15.82
C TYR A 127 12.09 -1.15 -16.34
N PRO A 128 13.15 -1.98 -16.33
CA PRO A 128 13.15 -3.28 -17.03
C PRO A 128 12.18 -4.31 -16.42
N GLY A 129 11.71 -4.10 -15.19
CA GLY A 129 10.69 -4.96 -14.58
C GLY A 129 9.28 -4.75 -15.14
N PHE A 130 9.08 -3.72 -15.97
CA PHE A 130 7.79 -3.30 -16.51
C PHE A 130 7.86 -3.29 -18.03
N ALA A 131 7.19 -4.26 -18.63
CA ALA A 131 6.60 -4.03 -19.95
C ALA A 131 5.16 -3.61 -19.67
N GLU A 132 4.72 -2.45 -20.17
CA GLU A 132 3.34 -1.96 -19.99
C GLU A 132 2.35 -3.11 -20.21
N THR A 133 2.47 -3.76 -21.38
CA THR A 133 1.64 -4.91 -21.81
C THR A 133 1.56 -6.04 -20.78
N ARG A 134 2.58 -6.23 -19.94
CA ARG A 134 2.57 -7.24 -18.87
C ARG A 134 1.68 -6.83 -17.70
N ILE A 135 1.60 -5.55 -17.36
CA ILE A 135 0.72 -5.04 -16.29
C ILE A 135 -0.72 -5.03 -16.78
N GLU A 136 -1.00 -4.55 -17.99
CA GLU A 136 -2.38 -4.61 -18.50
C GLU A 136 -2.89 -6.06 -18.59
N ASN A 137 -2.05 -7.00 -19.03
CA ASN A 137 -2.42 -8.42 -19.04
C ASN A 137 -2.70 -8.96 -17.62
N ARG A 138 -1.96 -8.50 -16.60
CA ARG A 138 -2.24 -8.87 -15.20
C ARG A 138 -3.57 -8.29 -14.73
N LEU A 139 -3.84 -7.01 -15.00
CA LEU A 139 -5.10 -6.35 -14.65
C LEU A 139 -6.30 -7.03 -15.34
N ALA A 140 -6.16 -7.38 -16.62
CA ALA A 140 -7.19 -8.11 -17.36
C ALA A 140 -7.40 -9.54 -16.80
N SER A 141 -6.32 -10.21 -16.41
CA SER A 141 -6.39 -11.53 -15.75
C SER A 141 -7.13 -11.46 -14.41
N ILE A 142 -6.84 -10.45 -13.58
CA ILE A 142 -7.53 -10.23 -12.31
C ILE A 142 -9.03 -10.01 -12.55
N GLU A 143 -9.36 -9.17 -13.53
CA GLU A 143 -10.75 -8.90 -13.90
C GLU A 143 -11.47 -10.18 -14.37
N GLY A 144 -10.81 -11.04 -15.15
CA GLY A 144 -11.31 -12.36 -15.53
C GLY A 144 -11.59 -13.26 -14.32
N LEU A 145 -10.66 -13.33 -13.37
CA LEU A 145 -10.85 -14.11 -12.13
C LEU A 145 -12.04 -13.60 -11.31
N ILE A 146 -12.24 -12.28 -11.24
CA ILE A 146 -13.41 -11.69 -10.58
C ILE A 146 -14.71 -12.08 -11.30
N GLN A 147 -14.73 -12.08 -12.64
CA GLN A 147 -15.89 -12.50 -13.43
C GLN A 147 -16.21 -13.99 -13.24
N GLU A 148 -15.17 -14.82 -13.09
CA GLU A 148 -15.27 -16.25 -12.79
C GLU A 148 -15.59 -16.53 -11.31
N GLN A 149 -15.66 -15.49 -10.47
CA GLN A 149 -15.88 -15.55 -9.02
C GLN A 149 -14.76 -16.25 -8.23
N ASP A 150 -13.57 -16.41 -8.82
CA ASP A 150 -12.38 -16.83 -8.10
C ASP A 150 -11.73 -15.63 -7.39
N TYR A 151 -12.40 -15.15 -6.35
CA TYR A 151 -11.97 -13.97 -5.61
C TYR A 151 -10.67 -14.20 -4.83
N THR A 152 -10.37 -15.45 -4.45
CA THR A 152 -9.13 -15.78 -3.73
C THR A 152 -7.94 -15.62 -4.65
N ALA A 153 -8.00 -16.18 -5.87
CA ALA A 153 -6.96 -15.98 -6.86
C ALA A 153 -6.86 -14.51 -7.30
N ALA A 154 -7.99 -13.82 -7.46
CA ALA A 154 -8.02 -12.41 -7.82
C ALA A 154 -7.33 -11.53 -6.77
N ILE A 155 -7.59 -11.75 -5.47
CA ILE A 155 -6.92 -11.04 -4.37
C ILE A 155 -5.41 -11.29 -4.42
N GLN A 156 -4.99 -12.56 -4.51
CA GLN A 156 -3.57 -12.91 -4.54
C GLN A 156 -2.85 -12.27 -5.73
N GLN A 157 -3.43 -12.34 -6.93
CA GLN A 157 -2.84 -11.74 -8.13
C GLN A 157 -2.83 -10.20 -8.07
N SER A 158 -3.84 -9.60 -7.42
CA SER A 158 -3.88 -8.15 -7.20
C SER A 158 -2.77 -7.71 -6.25
N ASP A 159 -2.58 -8.39 -5.12
CA ASP A 159 -1.50 -8.11 -4.17
C ASP A 159 -0.11 -8.23 -4.83
N ASP A 160 0.11 -9.28 -5.62
CA ASP A 160 1.37 -9.46 -6.35
C ASP A 160 1.60 -8.33 -7.38
N THR A 161 0.53 -7.84 -8.00
CA THR A 161 0.58 -6.75 -8.97
C THR A 161 0.83 -5.40 -8.28
N LEU A 162 0.18 -5.14 -7.15
CA LEU A 162 0.39 -3.96 -6.31
C LEU A 162 1.84 -3.89 -5.81
N ARG A 163 2.37 -4.99 -5.26
CA ARG A 163 3.77 -5.05 -4.82
C ARG A 163 4.76 -4.74 -5.95
N LEU A 164 4.46 -5.19 -7.16
CA LEU A 164 5.27 -4.90 -8.34
C LEU A 164 5.17 -3.40 -8.72
N LEU A 165 3.97 -2.83 -8.70
CA LEU A 165 3.69 -1.42 -8.98
C LEU A 165 4.35 -0.47 -7.98
N CYS A 166 4.13 -0.70 -6.68
CA CYS A 166 4.71 0.08 -5.60
C CYS A 166 6.24 0.12 -5.71
N LYS A 167 6.89 -1.05 -5.90
CA LYS A 167 8.35 -1.13 -6.04
C LYS A 167 8.91 -0.25 -7.16
N SER A 168 8.17 -0.07 -8.24
CA SER A 168 8.60 0.75 -9.39
C SER A 168 8.33 2.22 -9.20
N ASP A 169 7.21 2.61 -8.58
CA ASP A 169 6.94 4.03 -8.32
C ASP A 169 7.96 4.61 -7.32
N TRP A 170 8.40 3.82 -6.32
CA TRP A 170 9.52 4.21 -5.44
C TRP A 170 10.81 4.52 -6.21
N LEU A 171 11.13 3.73 -7.24
CA LEU A 171 12.30 3.98 -8.08
C LEU A 171 12.10 5.21 -8.96
N LEU A 172 10.91 5.38 -9.55
CA LEU A 172 10.57 6.55 -10.36
C LEU A 172 10.64 7.84 -9.52
N LEU A 173 10.11 7.83 -8.30
CA LEU A 173 10.19 8.95 -7.34
C LEU A 173 11.63 9.27 -6.91
N GLN A 174 12.49 8.26 -6.74
CA GLN A 174 13.93 8.49 -6.50
C GLN A 174 14.64 9.12 -7.71
N PHE A 175 14.20 8.82 -8.94
CA PHE A 175 14.71 9.47 -10.15
C PHE A 175 14.14 10.88 -10.35
N LEU A 176 12.92 11.16 -9.88
CA LEU A 176 12.30 12.49 -9.91
C LEU A 176 12.93 13.43 -8.86
N SER A 177 13.21 12.95 -7.64
CA SER A 177 13.82 13.77 -6.58
C SER A 177 15.30 14.11 -6.80
N ARG A 178 15.98 13.39 -7.71
CA ARG A 178 17.35 13.73 -8.13
C ARG A 178 17.42 14.81 -9.22
N GLY A 179 16.28 15.32 -9.69
CA GLY A 179 16.20 16.39 -10.67
C GLY A 179 16.12 17.79 -10.04
N ARG A 180 17.18 18.24 -9.36
CA ARG A 180 17.61 19.65 -9.14
C ARG A 180 18.48 19.76 -7.89
N VAL A 181 19.75 19.42 -8.02
CA VAL A 181 20.83 20.06 -7.25
C VAL A 181 22.00 20.25 -8.23
N CYS A 182 21.90 21.27 -9.08
CA CYS A 182 23.10 21.97 -9.51
C CYS A 182 23.49 22.87 -8.32
N ILE A 183 24.41 22.40 -7.49
CA ILE A 183 25.27 23.31 -6.74
C ILE A 183 26.51 23.46 -7.62
N LEU A 184 26.82 24.71 -7.98
CA LEU A 184 28.11 25.11 -8.55
C LEU A 184 29.25 24.73 -7.61
#